data_AF-A0A1W6MJ45-F1
#
_entry.id   AF-A0A1W6MJ45-F1
#
_cell.length_a   1.000
_cell.length_b   1.000
_cell.length_c   1.000
_cell.angle_alpha   90.00
_cell.angle_beta   90.00
_cell.angle_gamma   90.00
#
_symmetry.space_group_name_H-M   'P 1'
#
loop_
_entity.id
_entity.type
_entity.pdbx_description
1 polymer ?
#
loop_
_entity_poly.entity_id
_entity_poly.type
_entity_poly.pdbx_seq_one_letter_code
_entity_poly.pdbx_strand_id
1 'polypeptide(L)' 'MKRITIILNILAPPLSIARKKGITSDVGVNILLTLLFIVPGILHAFYINSPARYY' A
#
# COMPACT_ATOMS: atom_id res chain seq x y z
N MET A 1 -11.05 8.77 -1.82
CA MET A 1 -9.95 8.01 -2.45
C MET A 1 -10.27 7.74 -3.92
N LYS A 2 -9.33 7.96 -4.85
CA LYS A 2 -9.53 7.66 -6.28
C LYS A 2 -9.70 6.14 -6.47
N ARG A 3 -10.78 5.70 -7.15
CA ARG A 3 -11.19 4.29 -7.35
C ARG A 3 -10.06 3.35 -7.80
N ILE A 4 -9.13 3.89 -8.58
CA ILE A 4 -7.95 3.18 -9.11
C ILE A 4 -7.00 2.70 -7.99
N THR A 5 -6.92 3.41 -6.86
CA THR A 5 -6.05 3.06 -5.73
C THR A 5 -6.54 1.80 -5.00
N ILE A 6 -7.86 1.58 -5.00
CA ILE A 6 -8.47 0.41 -4.34
C ILE A 6 -8.12 -0.86 -5.11
N ILE A 7 -8.19 -0.79 -6.44
CA ILE A 7 -7.82 -1.90 -7.34
C ILE A 7 -6.32 -2.20 -7.22
N LEU A 8 -5.47 -1.16 -7.22
CA LEU A 8 -4.02 -1.35 -7.04
C LEU A 8 -3.67 -1.88 -5.65
N ASN A 9 -4.39 -1.51 -4.57
CA ASN A 9 -4.13 -2.06 -3.24
C ASN A 9 -4.30 -3.58 -3.16
N ILE A 10 -5.13 -4.18 -4.01
CA ILE A 10 -5.39 -5.62 -4.01
C ILE A 10 -4.47 -6.33 -4.99
N LEU A 11 -4.31 -5.79 -6.21
CA LEU A 11 -3.53 -6.43 -7.28
C LEU A 11 -2.02 -6.22 -7.14
N ALA A 12 -1.61 -5.03 -6.72
CA ALA A 12 -0.22 -4.63 -6.60
C ALA A 12 -0.07 -3.65 -5.42
N PRO A 13 -0.24 -4.11 -4.17
CA PRO A 13 -0.21 -3.27 -2.98
C PRO A 13 1.02 -2.32 -2.90
N PRO A 14 2.26 -2.76 -3.22
CA PRO A 14 3.41 -1.85 -3.16
C PRO A 14 3.39 -0.77 -4.25
N LEU A 15 2.81 -1.06 -5.42
CA LEU A 15 2.69 -0.10 -6.53
C LEU A 15 1.67 1.00 -6.20
N SER A 16 0.61 0.65 -5.47
CA SER A 16 -0.40 1.59 -4.98
C SER A 16 0.20 2.63 -4.03
N ILE A 17 1.04 2.19 -3.08
CA ILE A 17 1.74 3.04 -2.11
C ILE A 17 2.78 3.92 -2.82
N ALA A 18 3.60 3.34 -3.69
CA ALA A 18 4.61 4.07 -4.45
C ALA A 18 4.01 5.21 -5.28
N ARG A 19 2.83 4.99 -5.89
CA ARG A 19 2.13 6.02 -6.69
C ARG A 19 1.49 7.12 -5.83
N LYS A 20 1.15 6.83 -4.58
CA LYS A 20 0.43 7.74 -3.67
C LYS A 20 1.36 8.55 -2.77
N LYS A 21 2.43 7.93 -2.30
CA LYS A 21 3.35 8.46 -1.29
C LYS A 21 4.80 8.59 -1.79
N GLY A 22 5.11 8.09 -2.99
CA GLY A 22 6.46 8.00 -3.52
C GLY A 22 7.23 6.80 -2.96
N ILE A 23 8.53 6.70 -3.27
CA ILE A 23 9.42 5.67 -2.73
C ILE A 23 9.78 6.05 -1.29
N THR A 24 8.94 5.62 -0.35
CA THR A 24 9.15 5.77 1.10
C THR A 24 9.52 4.41 1.70
N SER A 25 10.06 4.40 2.93
CA SER A 25 10.31 3.16 3.70
C SER A 25 9.08 2.25 3.80
N ASP A 26 7.88 2.84 3.78
CA ASP A 26 6.59 2.13 3.70
C ASP A 26 6.47 1.17 2.49
N VAL A 27 7.03 1.55 1.33
CA VAL A 27 7.02 0.72 0.12
C VAL A 27 7.90 -0.52 0.33
N GLY A 28 9.07 -0.34 0.95
CA GLY A 28 9.99 -1.44 1.28
C GLY A 28 9.38 -2.41 2.28
N VAL A 29 8.75 -1.90 3.34
CA VAL A 29 8.01 -2.71 4.31
C VAL A 29 6.88 -3.47 3.63
N ASN A 30 6.13 -2.82 2.73
CA ASN A 30 5.03 -3.46 2.02
C ASN A 30 5.50 -4.53 1.03
N ILE A 31 6.65 -4.35 0.36
CA ILE A 31 7.27 -5.36 -0.49
C ILE A 31 7.65 -6.59 0.34
N LEU A 32 8.29 -6.38 1.50
CA LEU A 32 8.66 -7.45 2.41
C LEU A 32 7.44 -8.21 2.93
N LEU A 33 6.40 -7.48 3.37
CA LEU A 33 5.13 -8.08 3.80
C LEU A 33 4.46 -8.85 2.67
N THR A 34 4.37 -8.29 1.46
CA THR A 34 3.74 -8.96 0.31
C THR A 34 4.49 -10.26 -0.07
N LEU A 35 5.81 -10.31 0.13
CA LEU A 35 6.64 -11.48 -0.15
C LEU A 35 6.52 -12.57 0.94
N LEU A 36 6.36 -12.19 2.22
CA LEU A 36 6.18 -13.13 3.34
C LEU A 36 4.73 -13.62 3.46
N PHE A 37 3.75 -12.71 3.40
CA PHE A 37 2.32 -12.99 3.48
C PHE A 37 1.52 -11.89 2.78
N ILE A 38 0.72 -12.24 1.76
CA ILE A 38 -0.01 -11.23 0.97
C ILE A 38 -1.05 -10.45 1.78
N VAL A 39 -1.63 -11.08 2.82
CA VAL A 39 -2.67 -10.51 3.69
C VAL A 39 -2.18 -9.27 4.46
N PRO A 40 -1.08 -9.33 5.24
CA PRO A 40 -0.57 -8.14 5.92
C PRO A 40 -0.12 -7.06 4.92
N GLY A 41 0.37 -7.41 3.72
CA GLY A 41 0.69 -6.44 2.67
C GLY A 41 -0.53 -5.65 2.18
N ILE A 42 -1.68 -6.31 1.97
CA ILE A 42 -2.92 -5.62 1.59
C ILE A 42 -3.40 -4.71 2.73
N LEU A 43 -3.39 -5.19 3.97
CA LEU A 43 -3.80 -4.40 5.15
C LEU A 43 -2.92 -3.17 5.34
N HIS A 44 -1.60 -3.32 5.19
CA HIS A 44 -0.65 -2.22 5.29
C HIS A 44 -0.88 -1.18 4.18
N ALA A 45 -1.10 -1.61 2.93
CA ALA A 45 -1.45 -0.72 1.83
C ALA A 45 -2.78 0.03 2.04
N PHE A 46 -3.78 -0.60 2.68
CA PHE A 46 -5.03 0.06 3.07
C PHE A 46 -4.83 1.05 4.22
N TYR A 47 -4.05 0.68 5.23
CA TYR A 47 -3.75 1.52 6.38
C TYR A 47 -3.05 2.81 5.96
N ILE A 48 -2.04 2.71 5.09
CA ILE A 48 -1.31 3.89 4.60
C ILE A 48 -2.16 4.75 3.66
N ASN A 49 -3.01 4.14 2.85
CA ASN A 49 -3.91 4.87 1.96
C ASN A 49 -5.17 5.41 2.67
N SER A 50 -5.34 5.19 3.98
CA SER A 50 -6.47 5.69 4.77
C SER A 50 -6.29 7.15 5.20
N PRO A 51 -7.36 7.98 5.20
CA PRO A 51 -7.28 9.41 5.51
C PRO A 51 -6.69 9.70 6.90
N ALA A 52 -6.77 8.74 7.84
CA ALA A 52 -6.19 8.85 9.17
C ALA A 52 -4.66 8.97 9.20
N ARG A 53 -3.97 8.63 8.10
CA ARG A 53 -2.50 8.70 7.98
C ARG A 53 -2.06 9.70 6.89
N TYR A 54 -2.96 10.56 6.41
CA TYR A 54 -2.66 11.62 5.42
C TYR A 54 -2.11 12.93 6.02
N TYR A 55 -1.70 12.90 7.29
CA TYR A 55 -0.95 13.96 7.95
C TYR A 55 0.40 13.42 8.42
#